data_AF-A0A1I2KTV6-F1
#
_entry.id   AF-A0A1I2KTV6-F1
#
_cell.length_a   1.000
_cell.length_b   1.000
_cell.length_c   1.000
_cell.angle_alpha   90.00
_cell.angle_beta   90.00
_cell.angle_gamma   90.00
#
_symmetry.space_group_name_H-M   'P 1'
#
loop_
_entity.id
_entity.type
_entity.pdbx_description
1 polymer ?
#
loop_
_entity_poly.entity_id
_entity_poly.type
_entity_poly.pdbx_seq_one_letter_code
_entity_poly.pdbx_strand_id
1 'polypeptide(L)'
;MRKFGEDLKLLWDECAWKHQNETGVENWDEYALNIQNHGKLGTLYPKYKWGVEGDTPAFMHLIPNGLSNPDIPTQVSWSGYFENSIGRDSLTNSYTNYTGKAYDICTKYFEYFYPANFNNFAARMDWAKNGKGNRNPLVIINGDQGINPIKIVGKAGEKIVLDTSKSSDPDGDQLKYKWWIIPEAGTYSGNIKISKSESNTTKLSIPTDAAGKNIHVICEVTDNGVHNLTSYRRIILKPE
;
A
#
# COMPACT_ATOMS: atom_id res chain seq x y z
N MET A 1 33.79 -13.19 11.63
CA MET A 1 32.33 -12.98 11.70
C MET A 1 31.86 -12.44 10.37
N ARG A 2 30.94 -13.13 9.68
CA ARG A 2 30.30 -12.61 8.47
C ARG A 2 29.41 -11.42 8.89
N LYS A 3 29.59 -10.26 8.28
CA LYS A 3 28.74 -9.09 8.54
C LYS A 3 27.48 -9.25 7.69
N PHE A 4 26.38 -9.65 8.30
CA PHE A 4 25.11 -9.87 7.60
C PHE A 4 24.33 -8.58 7.27
N GLY A 5 24.82 -7.42 7.72
CA GLY A 5 24.10 -6.15 7.56
C GLY A 5 23.92 -5.68 6.11
N GLU A 6 24.72 -6.20 5.16
CA GLU A 6 24.55 -5.93 3.72
C GLU A 6 23.73 -7.02 3.01
N ASP A 7 23.66 -8.22 3.58
CA ASP A 7 22.93 -9.37 3.02
C ASP A 7 21.46 -9.41 3.48
N LEU A 8 21.13 -8.71 4.58
CA LEU A 8 19.79 -8.66 5.18
C LEU A 8 19.25 -7.23 5.20
N LYS A 9 18.03 -7.04 4.67
CA LYS A 9 17.29 -5.79 4.86
C LYS A 9 16.61 -5.81 6.22
N LEU A 10 17.20 -5.10 7.18
CA LEU A 10 16.55 -4.85 8.47
C LEU A 10 15.62 -3.64 8.34
N LEU A 11 14.34 -3.84 8.68
CA LEU A 11 13.35 -2.77 8.79
C LEU A 11 13.07 -2.52 10.28
N TRP A 12 13.40 -1.33 10.77
CA TRP A 12 13.03 -0.85 12.10
C TRP A 12 11.80 0.04 11.98
N ASP A 13 10.64 -0.58 12.19
CA ASP A 13 9.31 0.00 11.97
C ASP A 13 8.69 0.62 13.22
N GLU A 14 9.28 1.71 13.69
CA GLU A 14 8.77 2.42 14.87
C GLU A 14 7.49 3.20 14.57
N CYS A 15 7.37 3.80 13.39
CA CYS A 15 6.21 4.62 13.03
C CYS A 15 4.95 3.76 12.85
N ALA A 16 4.97 2.72 12.02
CA ALA A 16 3.75 1.94 11.79
C ALA A 16 3.38 1.10 13.02
N TRP A 17 4.37 0.66 13.83
CA TRP A 17 4.10 0.05 15.13
C TRP A 17 3.28 0.99 16.03
N LYS A 18 3.67 2.26 16.18
CA LYS A 18 2.91 3.23 17.00
C LYS A 18 1.50 3.44 16.47
N HIS A 19 1.39 3.73 15.17
CA HIS A 19 0.09 4.04 14.57
C HIS A 19 -0.85 2.83 14.58
N GLN A 20 -0.37 1.61 14.31
CA GLN A 20 -1.23 0.42 14.40
C GLN A 20 -1.76 0.21 15.82
N ASN A 21 -0.89 0.36 16.83
CA ASN A 21 -1.32 0.25 18.22
C ASN A 21 -2.38 1.29 18.59
N GLU A 22 -2.13 2.56 18.28
CA GLU A 22 -3.00 3.68 18.68
C GLU A 22 -4.30 3.71 17.86
N THR A 23 -4.22 3.69 16.53
CA THR A 23 -5.39 3.71 15.65
C THR A 23 -6.28 2.48 15.86
N GLY A 24 -5.70 1.30 16.13
CA GLY A 24 -6.49 0.13 16.44
C GLY A 24 -7.23 0.23 17.79
N VAL A 25 -6.65 0.90 18.78
CA VAL A 25 -7.34 1.19 20.06
C VAL A 25 -8.49 2.17 19.84
N GLU A 26 -8.27 3.24 19.08
CA GLU A 26 -9.29 4.24 18.75
C GLU A 26 -10.47 3.64 17.98
N ASN A 27 -10.20 2.62 17.15
CA ASN A 27 -11.20 1.92 16.35
C ASN A 27 -11.61 0.57 16.95
N TRP A 28 -11.43 0.36 18.26
CA TRP A 28 -11.65 -0.95 18.87
C TRP A 28 -13.06 -1.50 18.65
N ASP A 29 -14.07 -0.64 18.64
CA ASP A 29 -15.46 -1.07 18.43
C ASP A 29 -15.63 -1.76 17.06
N GLU A 30 -14.89 -1.34 16.04
CA GLU A 30 -14.87 -2.02 14.73
C GLU A 30 -14.20 -3.40 14.82
N TYR A 31 -13.12 -3.56 15.60
CA TYR A 31 -12.51 -4.88 15.83
C TYR A 31 -13.44 -5.80 16.60
N ALA A 32 -14.09 -5.29 17.65
CA ALA A 32 -15.06 -6.05 18.43
C ALA A 32 -16.25 -6.49 17.56
N LEU A 33 -16.69 -5.63 16.64
CA LEU A 33 -17.81 -5.89 15.75
C LEU A 33 -17.45 -6.86 14.62
N ASN A 34 -16.33 -6.63 13.91
CA ASN A 34 -16.05 -7.30 12.62
C ASN A 34 -14.97 -8.39 12.71
N ILE A 35 -14.18 -8.42 13.78
CA ILE A 35 -13.06 -9.38 13.93
C ILE A 35 -13.36 -10.35 15.07
N GLN A 36 -13.67 -9.84 16.26
CA GLN A 36 -13.95 -10.70 17.40
C GLN A 36 -15.19 -11.55 17.15
N ASN A 37 -15.14 -12.79 17.64
CA ASN A 37 -16.22 -13.78 17.52
C ASN A 37 -16.64 -14.14 16.07
N HIS A 38 -15.84 -13.76 15.07
CA HIS A 38 -16.01 -14.18 13.68
C HIS A 38 -15.39 -15.56 13.45
N GLY A 39 -16.21 -16.60 13.64
CA GLY A 39 -15.77 -17.99 13.55
C GLY A 39 -14.82 -18.38 14.68
N LYS A 40 -14.17 -19.54 14.56
CA LYS A 40 -13.25 -20.06 15.60
C LYS A 40 -12.01 -19.17 15.78
N LEU A 41 -11.49 -18.60 14.70
CA LEU A 41 -10.35 -17.68 14.77
C LEU A 41 -10.73 -16.39 15.53
N GLY A 42 -11.90 -15.80 15.23
CA GLY A 42 -12.35 -14.58 15.90
C GLY A 42 -12.62 -14.77 17.39
N THR A 43 -13.03 -15.98 17.84
CA THR A 43 -13.18 -16.27 19.28
C THR A 43 -11.85 -16.30 20.04
N LEU A 44 -10.72 -16.48 19.33
CA LEU A 44 -9.38 -16.45 19.91
C LEU A 44 -8.73 -15.07 19.83
N TYR A 45 -9.34 -14.12 19.11
CA TYR A 45 -8.82 -12.76 18.98
C TYR A 45 -9.08 -11.99 20.29
N PRO A 46 -8.05 -11.69 21.10
CA PRO A 46 -8.24 -11.14 22.42
C PRO A 46 -8.56 -9.64 22.36
N LYS A 47 -9.15 -9.11 23.44
CA LYS A 47 -9.14 -7.67 23.65
C LYS A 47 -7.71 -7.19 23.90
N TYR A 48 -7.34 -6.07 23.29
CA TYR A 48 -6.04 -5.46 23.53
C TYR A 48 -5.84 -5.10 25.00
N LYS A 49 -4.58 -5.08 25.44
CA LYS A 49 -4.18 -4.62 26.77
C LYS A 49 -3.59 -3.20 26.74
N TRP A 50 -2.79 -2.90 25.72
CA TRP A 50 -2.06 -1.63 25.59
C TRP A 50 -2.24 -1.00 24.22
N GLY A 51 -2.09 -1.80 23.16
CA GLY A 51 -2.39 -1.42 21.79
C GLY A 51 -2.83 -2.64 20.99
N VAL A 52 -3.38 -2.40 19.81
CA VAL A 52 -3.88 -3.44 18.92
C VAL A 52 -2.81 -3.78 17.89
N GLU A 53 -2.45 -5.06 17.77
CA GLU A 53 -1.69 -5.58 16.63
C GLU A 53 -0.40 -4.82 16.27
N GLY A 54 0.36 -4.31 17.25
CA GLY A 54 1.57 -3.51 16.99
C GLY A 54 2.59 -4.16 16.06
N ASP A 55 2.67 -5.49 16.04
CA ASP A 55 3.61 -6.25 15.18
C ASP A 55 3.05 -6.56 13.78
N THR A 56 1.76 -6.35 13.53
CA THR A 56 1.10 -6.62 12.23
C THR A 56 1.70 -5.86 11.05
N PRO A 57 2.21 -4.61 11.18
CA PRO A 57 2.91 -3.92 10.10
C PRO A 57 4.07 -4.72 9.49
N ALA A 58 4.76 -5.56 10.27
CA ALA A 58 5.82 -6.43 9.77
C ALA A 58 5.33 -7.42 8.70
N PHE A 59 4.09 -7.90 8.83
CA PHE A 59 3.45 -8.74 7.82
C PHE A 59 2.78 -7.91 6.73
N MET A 60 2.18 -6.75 7.06
CA MET A 60 1.58 -5.85 6.08
C MET A 60 2.56 -5.41 4.99
N HIS A 61 3.85 -5.29 5.34
CA HIS A 61 4.93 -5.01 4.39
C HIS A 61 5.00 -6.03 3.25
N LEU A 62 4.65 -7.29 3.54
CA LEU A 62 4.76 -8.43 2.62
C LEU A 62 3.44 -8.74 1.90
N ILE A 63 2.34 -8.06 2.24
CA ILE A 63 1.03 -8.36 1.66
C ILE A 63 1.04 -8.04 0.16
N PRO A 64 0.80 -9.03 -0.72
CA PRO A 64 0.91 -8.87 -2.16
C PRO A 64 -0.35 -8.23 -2.78
N ASN A 65 -0.58 -6.94 -2.49
CA ASN A 65 -1.76 -6.19 -2.96
C ASN A 65 -1.50 -5.31 -4.21
N GLY A 66 -0.29 -5.39 -4.77
CA GLY A 66 0.15 -4.65 -5.97
C GLY A 66 0.57 -3.20 -5.73
N LEU A 67 0.62 -2.74 -4.47
CA LEU A 67 1.02 -1.38 -4.10
C LEU A 67 2.54 -1.20 -4.10
N SER A 68 3.29 -2.21 -3.68
CA SER A 68 4.73 -2.09 -3.43
C SER A 68 5.46 -3.41 -3.68
N ASN A 69 6.77 -3.32 -3.92
CA ASN A 69 7.69 -4.44 -3.82
C ASN A 69 8.36 -4.40 -2.44
N PRO A 70 8.21 -5.43 -1.58
CA PRO A 70 8.84 -5.46 -0.24
C PRO A 70 10.37 -5.38 -0.29
N ASP A 71 10.99 -5.74 -1.42
CA ASP A 71 12.43 -5.56 -1.61
C ASP A 71 12.85 -4.09 -1.78
N ILE A 72 11.92 -3.16 -1.88
CA ILE A 72 12.20 -1.74 -2.07
C ILE A 72 11.46 -0.97 -0.98
N PRO A 73 12.02 -0.85 0.25
CA PRO A 73 11.31 -0.24 1.39
C PRO A 73 10.93 1.24 1.21
N THR A 74 11.52 1.91 0.22
CA THR A 74 11.14 3.26 -0.20
C THR A 74 9.88 3.28 -1.10
N GLN A 75 9.39 2.13 -1.56
CA GLN A 75 8.06 2.02 -2.14
C GLN A 75 7.06 1.89 -0.99
N VAL A 76 6.53 3.04 -0.56
CA VAL A 76 5.41 3.13 0.39
C VAL A 76 4.46 1.94 0.24
N SER A 77 4.22 1.26 1.35
CA SER A 77 3.35 0.08 1.47
C SER A 77 2.29 0.32 2.55
N TRP A 78 1.50 -0.72 2.85
CA TRP A 78 0.61 -0.68 4.02
C TRP A 78 1.37 -0.55 5.34
N SER A 79 2.63 -0.99 5.42
CA SER A 79 3.47 -0.80 6.61
C SER A 79 4.20 0.55 6.63
N GLY A 80 3.81 1.49 5.77
CA GLY A 80 4.45 2.81 5.68
C GLY A 80 5.66 2.87 4.74
N TYR A 81 6.59 3.77 5.06
CA TYR A 81 7.74 4.16 4.23
C TYR A 81 9.03 4.14 5.07
N PHE A 82 10.13 3.67 4.48
CA PHE A 82 11.40 3.50 5.19
C PHE A 82 12.58 4.04 4.39
N GLU A 83 13.52 4.68 5.09
CA GLU A 83 14.79 5.12 4.53
C GLU A 83 15.97 4.48 5.26
N ASN A 84 17.04 4.15 4.54
CA ASN A 84 18.23 3.62 5.16
C ASN A 84 18.96 4.74 5.92
N SER A 85 19.01 4.62 7.24
CA SER A 85 19.69 5.57 8.12
C SER A 85 20.12 4.90 9.44
N ILE A 86 20.82 5.65 10.28
CA ILE A 86 21.17 5.19 11.63
C ILE A 86 19.88 5.11 12.44
N GLY A 87 19.61 3.93 13.01
CA GLY A 87 18.45 3.66 13.84
C GLY A 87 18.48 4.38 15.18
N ARG A 88 17.41 4.23 15.95
CA ARG A 88 17.21 4.91 17.24
C ARG A 88 18.28 4.61 18.28
N ASP A 89 18.93 3.45 18.18
CA ASP A 89 20.05 3.05 19.04
C ASP A 89 21.34 3.85 18.77
N SER A 90 21.37 4.68 17.72
CA SER A 90 22.55 5.42 17.27
C SER A 90 23.73 4.54 16.84
N LEU A 91 23.49 3.26 16.53
CA LEU A 91 24.53 2.26 16.23
C LEU A 91 24.22 1.46 14.96
N THR A 92 22.96 1.11 14.72
CA THR A 92 22.57 0.18 13.66
C THR A 92 22.09 0.94 12.43
N ASN A 93 22.77 0.78 11.29
CA ASN A 93 22.22 1.22 10.00
C ASN A 93 21.13 0.24 9.54
N SER A 94 19.95 0.75 9.25
CA SER A 94 18.79 -0.04 8.82
C SER A 94 17.79 0.82 8.05
N TYR A 95 16.84 0.18 7.38
CA TYR A 95 15.66 0.88 6.87
C TYR A 95 14.77 1.24 8.05
N THR A 96 14.66 2.51 8.38
CA THR A 96 13.94 2.95 9.57
C THR A 96 13.03 4.14 9.27
N ASN A 97 12.02 4.31 10.11
CA ASN A 97 11.04 5.37 10.04
C ASN A 97 10.78 5.99 11.42
N TYR A 98 11.73 5.89 12.36
CA TYR A 98 11.52 6.30 13.76
C TYR A 98 11.51 7.81 14.00
N THR A 99 12.02 8.61 13.07
CA THR A 99 12.08 10.07 13.19
C THR A 99 12.19 10.75 11.81
N GLY A 100 12.07 12.08 11.81
CA GLY A 100 12.28 12.94 10.64
C GLY A 100 11.33 12.64 9.49
N LYS A 101 11.80 12.88 8.26
CA LYS A 101 10.97 12.77 7.05
C LYS A 101 10.35 11.39 6.87
N ALA A 102 11.10 10.32 7.16
CA ALA A 102 10.59 8.96 7.01
C ALA A 102 9.40 8.70 7.95
N TYR A 103 9.44 9.22 9.19
CA TYR A 103 8.33 9.16 10.14
C TYR A 103 7.10 9.92 9.63
N ASP A 104 7.28 11.14 9.13
CA ASP A 104 6.18 11.97 8.63
C ASP A 104 5.49 11.34 7.41
N ILE A 105 6.29 10.81 6.47
CA ILE A 105 5.80 10.12 5.27
C ILE A 105 5.07 8.83 5.67
N CYS A 106 5.65 8.05 6.59
CA CYS A 106 5.01 6.85 7.12
C CYS A 106 3.66 7.18 7.76
N THR A 107 3.60 8.19 8.64
CA THR A 107 2.36 8.63 9.31
C THR A 107 1.25 8.93 8.31
N LYS A 108 1.54 9.79 7.32
CA LYS A 108 0.61 10.17 6.24
C LYS A 108 0.03 8.94 5.52
N TYR A 109 0.89 8.00 5.13
CA TYR A 109 0.46 6.86 4.33
C TYR A 109 -0.17 5.75 5.16
N PHE A 110 0.27 5.58 6.40
CA PHE A 110 -0.36 4.64 7.32
C PHE A 110 -1.82 5.02 7.55
N GLU A 111 -2.09 6.28 7.90
CA GLU A 111 -3.46 6.80 8.05
C GLU A 111 -4.28 6.61 6.77
N TYR A 112 -3.71 6.92 5.61
CA TYR A 112 -4.38 6.77 4.32
C TYR A 112 -4.77 5.31 4.00
N PHE A 113 -3.90 4.35 4.31
CA PHE A 113 -4.13 2.94 3.97
C PHE A 113 -4.85 2.14 5.06
N TYR A 114 -4.95 2.66 6.28
CA TYR A 114 -5.57 1.96 7.40
C TYR A 114 -6.98 1.44 7.10
N PRO A 115 -7.92 2.22 6.49
CA PRO A 115 -9.24 1.70 6.15
C PRO A 115 -9.20 0.51 5.18
N ALA A 116 -8.33 0.56 4.16
CA ALA A 116 -8.20 -0.53 3.19
C ALA A 116 -7.61 -1.80 3.84
N ASN A 117 -6.66 -1.62 4.76
CA ASN A 117 -6.11 -2.73 5.53
C ASN A 117 -7.16 -3.37 6.44
N PHE A 118 -7.88 -2.57 7.23
CA PHE A 118 -8.90 -3.06 8.14
C PHE A 118 -10.04 -3.77 7.41
N ASN A 119 -10.55 -3.19 6.30
CA ASN A 119 -11.57 -3.83 5.47
C ASN A 119 -11.09 -5.18 4.93
N ASN A 120 -9.81 -5.29 4.54
CA ASN A 120 -9.26 -6.56 4.10
C ASN A 120 -9.29 -7.62 5.21
N PHE A 121 -8.97 -7.23 6.45
CA PHE A 121 -9.03 -8.14 7.58
C PHE A 121 -10.47 -8.55 7.91
N ALA A 122 -11.40 -7.59 7.98
CA ALA A 122 -12.80 -7.83 8.25
C ALA A 122 -13.44 -8.80 7.23
N ALA A 123 -13.22 -8.58 5.92
CA ALA A 123 -13.70 -9.51 4.90
C ALA A 123 -13.13 -10.93 5.06
N ARG A 124 -11.86 -11.07 5.46
CA ARG A 124 -11.26 -12.39 5.73
C ARG A 124 -11.84 -13.05 6.98
N MET A 125 -12.26 -12.26 7.97
CA MET A 125 -12.95 -12.78 9.15
C MET A 125 -14.37 -13.24 8.83
N ASP A 126 -15.05 -12.60 7.87
CA ASP A 126 -16.29 -13.14 7.29
C ASP A 126 -16.06 -14.51 6.64
N TRP A 127 -14.95 -14.69 5.92
CA TRP A 127 -14.62 -16.00 5.34
C TRP A 127 -14.36 -17.03 6.43
N ALA A 128 -13.63 -16.66 7.48
CA ALA A 128 -13.36 -17.54 8.62
C ALA A 128 -14.63 -17.97 9.37
N LYS A 129 -15.65 -17.10 9.42
CA LYS A 129 -16.94 -17.36 10.06
C LYS A 129 -17.90 -18.16 9.17
N ASN A 130 -18.03 -17.75 7.91
CA ASN A 130 -19.13 -18.17 7.02
C ASN A 130 -18.67 -19.05 5.85
N GLY A 131 -17.35 -19.23 5.65
CA GLY A 131 -16.78 -19.87 4.46
C GLY A 131 -16.86 -19.01 3.19
N LYS A 132 -17.32 -17.76 3.29
CA LYS A 132 -17.47 -16.80 2.19
C LYS A 132 -17.39 -15.36 2.69
N GLY A 133 -17.10 -14.44 1.79
CA GLY A 133 -17.17 -12.99 1.96
C GLY A 133 -16.60 -12.30 0.73
N ASN A 134 -16.51 -10.97 0.77
CA ASN A 134 -16.05 -10.18 -0.36
C ASN A 134 -14.61 -10.53 -0.78
N ARG A 135 -14.29 -10.43 -2.08
CA ARG A 135 -12.96 -10.69 -2.68
C ARG A 135 -12.44 -9.44 -3.39
N ASN A 136 -11.16 -9.16 -3.18
CA ASN A 136 -10.49 -7.99 -3.76
C ASN A 136 -10.66 -7.90 -5.30
N PRO A 137 -10.81 -6.67 -5.86
CA PRO A 137 -10.81 -6.43 -7.30
C PRO A 137 -9.57 -6.94 -8.02
N LEU A 138 -9.74 -7.42 -9.25
CA LEU A 138 -8.66 -7.79 -10.16
C LEU A 138 -8.33 -6.61 -11.09
N VAL A 139 -7.18 -5.98 -10.86
CA VAL A 139 -6.76 -4.77 -11.60
C VAL A 139 -5.85 -5.11 -12.77
N ILE A 140 -6.33 -4.80 -13.98
CA ILE A 140 -5.63 -5.06 -15.25
C ILE A 140 -5.34 -3.71 -15.91
N ILE A 141 -4.09 -3.41 -16.23
CA ILE A 141 -3.71 -2.14 -16.91
C ILE A 141 -3.15 -2.46 -18.29
N ASN A 142 -3.77 -1.91 -19.34
CA ASN A 142 -3.33 -2.11 -20.73
C ASN A 142 -3.14 -3.60 -21.10
N GLY A 143 -3.95 -4.49 -20.49
CA GLY A 143 -3.85 -5.94 -20.66
C GLY A 143 -2.87 -6.66 -19.74
N ASP A 144 -2.02 -5.92 -19.00
CA ASP A 144 -1.09 -6.47 -18.02
C ASP A 144 -1.83 -6.84 -16.72
N GLN A 145 -1.70 -8.10 -16.29
CA GLN A 145 -2.38 -8.68 -15.14
C GLN A 145 -1.40 -9.00 -14.01
N GLY A 146 -1.93 -9.22 -12.81
CA GLY A 146 -1.14 -9.56 -11.62
C GLY A 146 -0.83 -8.33 -10.78
N ILE A 147 0.20 -8.45 -9.94
CA ILE A 147 0.50 -7.47 -8.87
C ILE A 147 1.88 -6.84 -9.00
N ASN A 148 2.69 -7.29 -9.95
CA ASN A 148 4.03 -6.74 -10.14
C ASN A 148 3.96 -5.29 -10.66
N PRO A 149 4.89 -4.42 -10.25
CA PRO A 149 4.97 -3.07 -10.80
C PRO A 149 5.19 -3.09 -12.32
N ILE A 150 4.38 -2.33 -13.04
CA ILE A 150 4.51 -2.16 -14.49
C ILE A 150 5.59 -1.12 -14.75
N LYS A 151 6.57 -1.45 -15.59
CA LYS A 151 7.62 -0.49 -16.00
C LYS A 151 7.30 0.03 -17.38
N ILE A 152 7.24 1.35 -17.54
CA ILE A 152 7.02 1.98 -18.84
C ILE A 152 8.16 2.97 -19.10
N VAL A 153 8.80 2.83 -20.25
CA VAL A 153 9.76 3.80 -20.78
C VAL A 153 8.99 4.71 -21.75
N GLY A 154 9.17 6.01 -21.64
CA GLY A 154 8.52 7.01 -22.48
C GLY A 154 9.40 8.23 -22.65
N LYS A 155 9.07 9.12 -23.58
CA LYS A 155 9.83 10.36 -23.79
C LYS A 155 9.36 11.47 -22.87
N ALA A 156 10.27 12.31 -22.42
CA ALA A 156 9.87 13.55 -21.74
C ALA A 156 8.91 14.38 -22.62
N GLY A 157 7.80 14.86 -22.06
CA GLY A 157 6.73 15.55 -22.79
C GLY A 157 5.68 14.62 -23.46
N GLU A 158 5.90 13.30 -23.46
CA GLU A 158 4.95 12.34 -24.00
C GLU A 158 3.67 12.23 -23.16
N LYS A 159 2.58 11.82 -23.80
CA LYS A 159 1.32 11.48 -23.13
C LYS A 159 1.07 9.98 -23.19
N ILE A 160 0.95 9.35 -22.01
CA ILE A 160 0.67 7.93 -21.87
C ILE A 160 -0.81 7.74 -21.53
N VAL A 161 -1.46 6.76 -22.16
CA VAL A 161 -2.81 6.31 -21.79
C VAL A 161 -2.68 5.02 -20.98
N LEU A 162 -3.34 5.00 -19.82
CA LEU A 162 -3.45 3.83 -18.96
C LEU A 162 -4.92 3.45 -18.87
N ASP A 163 -5.24 2.21 -19.25
CA ASP A 163 -6.59 1.69 -19.36
C ASP A 163 -6.79 0.51 -18.42
N THR A 164 -7.72 0.65 -17.47
CA THR A 164 -8.18 -0.37 -16.54
C THR A 164 -9.57 -0.93 -16.87
N SER A 165 -10.10 -0.65 -18.05
CA SER A 165 -11.43 -1.11 -18.50
C SER A 165 -11.65 -2.62 -18.44
N LYS A 166 -10.57 -3.42 -18.47
CA LYS A 166 -10.61 -4.88 -18.32
C LYS A 166 -10.55 -5.37 -16.88
N SER A 167 -10.43 -4.46 -15.91
CA SER A 167 -10.47 -4.81 -14.48
C SER A 167 -11.86 -5.33 -14.12
N SER A 168 -11.92 -6.20 -13.13
CA SER A 168 -13.18 -6.86 -12.75
C SER A 168 -13.21 -7.13 -11.26
N ASP A 169 -14.42 -7.20 -10.73
CA ASP A 169 -14.67 -7.67 -9.38
C ASP A 169 -15.10 -9.15 -9.42
N PRO A 170 -14.47 -10.06 -8.65
CA PRO A 170 -14.84 -11.47 -8.65
C PRO A 170 -16.27 -11.76 -8.18
N ASP A 171 -16.86 -10.87 -7.38
CA ASP A 171 -18.19 -10.96 -6.81
C ASP A 171 -19.25 -10.16 -7.60
N GLY A 172 -18.80 -9.41 -8.62
CA GLY A 172 -19.65 -8.64 -9.53
C GLY A 172 -19.94 -7.22 -9.04
N ASP A 173 -19.22 -6.75 -8.03
CA ASP A 173 -19.37 -5.43 -7.44
C ASP A 173 -18.87 -4.31 -8.39
N GLN A 174 -19.38 -3.10 -8.18
CA GLN A 174 -18.99 -1.93 -8.95
C GLN A 174 -17.63 -1.41 -8.50
N LEU A 175 -16.79 -1.04 -9.46
CA LEU A 175 -15.43 -0.57 -9.20
C LEU A 175 -15.32 0.96 -9.27
N LYS A 176 -14.72 1.54 -8.22
CA LYS A 176 -14.24 2.92 -8.18
C LYS A 176 -12.75 2.96 -8.47
N TYR A 177 -12.32 3.93 -9.25
CA TYR A 177 -10.93 4.08 -9.68
C TYR A 177 -10.32 5.35 -9.10
N LYS A 178 -9.03 5.30 -8.77
CA LYS A 178 -8.21 6.45 -8.41
C LYS A 178 -6.79 6.31 -8.96
N TRP A 179 -6.35 7.33 -9.66
CA TRP A 179 -5.00 7.43 -10.22
C TRP A 179 -4.25 8.57 -9.55
N TRP A 180 -3.12 8.27 -8.92
CA TRP A 180 -2.37 9.25 -8.15
C TRP A 180 -0.87 8.94 -8.14
N ILE A 181 -0.06 9.89 -7.67
CA ILE A 181 1.41 9.76 -7.63
C ILE A 181 1.87 9.62 -6.18
N ILE A 182 2.83 8.73 -5.94
CA ILE A 182 3.62 8.71 -4.70
C ILE A 182 4.98 9.34 -5.02
N PRO A 183 5.15 10.66 -4.82
CA PRO A 183 6.40 11.34 -5.15
C PRO A 183 7.57 10.84 -4.31
N GLU A 184 7.33 10.42 -3.06
CA GLU A 184 8.36 9.97 -2.12
C GLU A 184 9.02 8.64 -2.55
N ALA A 185 8.34 7.85 -3.39
CA ALA A 185 8.92 6.64 -3.97
C ALA A 185 9.69 6.92 -5.27
N GLY A 186 9.55 8.13 -5.82
CA GLY A 186 10.12 8.54 -7.09
C GLY A 186 11.37 9.42 -6.95
N THR A 187 11.99 9.77 -8.08
CA THR A 187 13.12 10.74 -8.11
C THR A 187 12.77 12.05 -8.81
N TYR A 188 11.58 12.15 -9.41
CA TYR A 188 11.04 13.38 -9.95
C TYR A 188 10.24 14.14 -8.89
N SER A 189 10.59 15.40 -8.63
CA SER A 189 9.97 16.24 -7.59
C SER A 189 8.95 17.25 -8.14
N GLY A 190 8.78 17.33 -9.45
CA GLY A 190 7.81 18.24 -10.08
C GLY A 190 6.38 17.71 -10.05
N ASN A 191 5.45 18.57 -10.44
CA ASN A 191 4.03 18.21 -10.53
C ASN A 191 3.73 17.41 -11.79
N ILE A 192 2.91 16.37 -11.65
CA ILE A 192 2.50 15.52 -12.77
C ILE A 192 0.99 15.64 -12.95
N LYS A 193 0.56 15.94 -14.18
CA LYS A 193 -0.86 16.07 -14.51
C LYS A 193 -1.44 14.73 -14.91
N ILE A 194 -2.34 14.22 -14.07
CA ILE A 194 -3.21 13.07 -14.35
C ILE A 194 -4.58 13.59 -14.77
N SER A 195 -5.03 13.26 -15.97
CA SER A 195 -6.38 13.63 -16.44
C SER A 195 -7.34 12.46 -16.30
N LYS A 196 -8.57 12.72 -15.86
CA LYS A 196 -9.56 11.67 -15.52
C LYS A 196 -9.03 10.71 -14.45
N SER A 197 -8.49 11.27 -13.36
CA SER A 197 -7.89 10.50 -12.26
C SER A 197 -8.88 9.59 -11.51
N GLU A 198 -10.18 9.70 -11.75
CA GLU A 198 -11.21 8.86 -11.12
C GLU A 198 -11.96 7.97 -12.13
N SER A 199 -11.41 7.81 -13.33
CA SER A 199 -12.00 6.98 -14.40
C SER A 199 -11.21 5.68 -14.62
N ASN A 200 -11.85 4.70 -15.24
CA ASN A 200 -11.22 3.45 -15.67
C ASN A 200 -10.20 3.64 -16.82
N THR A 201 -10.10 4.84 -17.39
CA THR A 201 -9.03 5.19 -18.32
C THR A 201 -8.52 6.57 -17.97
N THR A 202 -7.21 6.68 -17.78
CA THR A 202 -6.53 7.94 -17.46
C THR A 202 -5.51 8.28 -18.53
N LYS A 203 -5.18 9.56 -18.62
CA LYS A 203 -4.10 10.04 -19.47
C LYS A 203 -3.13 10.87 -18.65
N LEU A 204 -1.88 10.45 -18.69
CA LEU A 204 -0.77 11.03 -17.96
C LEU A 204 0.11 11.84 -18.92
N SER A 205 0.49 13.06 -18.54
CA SER A 205 1.50 13.82 -19.27
C SER A 205 2.84 13.71 -18.55
N ILE A 206 3.84 13.10 -19.19
CA ILE A 206 5.21 13.08 -18.69
C ILE A 206 5.76 14.52 -18.80
N PRO A 207 6.26 15.11 -17.71
CA PRO A 207 6.87 16.44 -17.79
C PRO A 207 8.10 16.47 -18.69
N THR A 208 8.34 17.59 -19.36
CA THR A 208 9.47 17.75 -20.30
C THR A 208 10.84 17.75 -19.60
N ASP A 209 10.87 17.98 -18.30
CA ASP A 209 12.05 18.00 -17.43
C ASP A 209 12.22 16.69 -16.62
N ALA A 210 11.43 15.65 -16.91
CA ALA A 210 11.46 14.39 -16.17
C ALA A 210 12.48 13.36 -16.69
N ALA A 211 13.22 13.67 -17.76
CA ALA A 211 14.22 12.78 -18.36
C ALA A 211 15.26 12.31 -17.31
N GLY A 212 15.55 11.01 -17.29
CA GLY A 212 16.48 10.39 -16.35
C GLY A 212 15.95 10.27 -14.91
N LYS A 213 14.70 10.65 -14.64
CA LYS A 213 14.04 10.45 -13.36
C LYS A 213 13.12 9.23 -13.41
N ASN A 214 12.48 8.92 -12.29
CA ASN A 214 11.38 7.99 -12.26
C ASN A 214 10.17 8.58 -11.53
N ILE A 215 9.00 8.15 -11.97
CA ILE A 215 7.70 8.61 -11.49
C ILE A 215 6.88 7.38 -11.12
N HIS A 216 6.35 7.37 -9.91
CA HIS A 216 5.58 6.25 -9.38
C HIS A 216 4.09 6.59 -9.36
N VAL A 217 3.35 6.06 -10.33
CA VAL A 217 1.89 6.19 -10.42
C VAL A 217 1.24 4.99 -9.76
N ILE A 218 0.16 5.21 -9.02
CA ILE A 218 -0.68 4.18 -8.43
C ILE A 218 -2.04 4.21 -9.12
N CYS A 219 -2.47 3.04 -9.60
CA CYS A 219 -3.88 2.75 -9.81
C CYS A 219 -4.41 2.09 -8.55
N GLU A 220 -5.40 2.70 -7.93
CA GLU A 220 -6.13 2.19 -6.78
C GLU A 220 -7.56 1.91 -7.21
N VAL A 221 -8.02 0.69 -6.98
CA VAL A 221 -9.35 0.23 -7.40
C VAL A 221 -10.05 -0.38 -6.21
N THR A 222 -11.22 0.14 -5.88
CA THR A 222 -12.01 -0.27 -4.71
C THR A 222 -13.39 -0.71 -5.17
N ASP A 223 -13.86 -1.87 -4.68
CA ASP A 223 -15.23 -2.32 -4.92
C ASP A 223 -16.25 -1.58 -4.04
N ASN A 224 -17.53 -1.92 -4.20
CA ASN A 224 -18.61 -1.47 -3.35
C ASN A 224 -19.29 -2.60 -2.56
N GLY A 225 -18.59 -3.72 -2.37
CA GLY A 225 -19.04 -4.84 -1.56
C GLY A 225 -18.99 -4.53 -0.06
N VAL A 226 -19.48 -5.47 0.75
CA VAL A 226 -19.34 -5.37 2.21
C VAL A 226 -17.86 -5.46 2.58
N HIS A 227 -17.42 -4.52 3.42
CA HIS A 227 -16.00 -4.21 3.63
C HIS A 227 -15.30 -3.86 2.31
N ASN A 228 -15.61 -2.71 1.72
CA ASN A 228 -15.06 -2.26 0.44
C ASN A 228 -13.57 -2.62 0.29
N LEU A 229 -13.24 -3.56 -0.60
CA LEU A 229 -11.88 -4.06 -0.75
C LEU A 229 -11.15 -3.30 -1.85
N THR A 230 -9.88 -3.03 -1.57
CA THR A 230 -9.01 -2.25 -2.46
C THR A 230 -7.86 -3.10 -2.98
N SER A 231 -7.60 -2.99 -4.28
CA SER A 231 -6.42 -3.53 -4.96
C SER A 231 -5.64 -2.40 -5.63
N TYR A 232 -4.34 -2.60 -5.79
CA TYR A 232 -3.45 -1.59 -6.35
C TYR A 232 -2.66 -2.14 -7.53
N ARG A 233 -2.22 -1.23 -8.40
CA ARG A 233 -1.15 -1.46 -9.37
C ARG A 233 -0.21 -0.27 -9.37
N ARG A 234 1.07 -0.53 -9.11
CA ARG A 234 2.12 0.47 -9.30
C ARG A 234 2.62 0.48 -10.74
N ILE A 235 2.78 1.68 -11.30
CA ILE A 235 3.44 1.93 -12.57
C ILE A 235 4.67 2.78 -12.28
N ILE A 236 5.83 2.33 -12.76
CA ILE A 236 7.12 3.01 -12.66
C ILE A 236 7.45 3.53 -14.06
N LEU A 237 7.31 4.83 -14.25
CA LEU A 237 7.68 5.49 -15.48
C LEU A 237 9.14 5.88 -15.42
N LYS A 238 9.86 5.65 -16.51
CA LYS A 238 11.24 6.05 -16.70
C LYS A 238 11.34 6.92 -17.95
N PRO A 239 11.21 8.25 -17.82
CA PRO A 239 11.34 9.14 -18.97
C PRO A 239 12.78 9.18 -19.48
N GLU A 240 12.93 9.14 -20.80
CA GLU A 240 14.17 9.35 -21.54
C GLU A 240 14.14 10.64 -22.36
#